data_AF-A0A8J3BTQ3-F1
#
_entry.id   AF-A0A8J3BTQ3-F1
#
_cell.length_a   1.000
_cell.length_b   1.000
_cell.length_c   1.000
_cell.angle_alpha   90.00
_cell.angle_beta   90.00
_cell.angle_gamma   90.00
#
_symmetry.space_group_name_H-M   'P 1'
#
loop_
_entity.id
_entity.type
_entity.pdbx_description
1 polymer ?
#
loop_
_entity_poly.entity_id
_entity_poly.type
_entity_poly.pdbx_seq_one_letter_code
_entity_poly.pdbx_strand_id
1 'polypeptide(L)'
;MEAVGPLGMGGDHVYPGRVGDGRRGMRLWTLPSRLEHLFGTVVKPSGAQHTVEEVADWINGRGTVEVSAAYLRCLLAPRSGAGRPAVSALAVRLNHLFDAVRRPDGKAFSNDEVAAAVSRRDGVSTSGSYLWYMRRGERDNPKMKVIEGLADFFGVPPGYFFDDEPPAVLLGEVAAFFDVPVCYFHDDEQATTIAEELTQLATLARGRATQTVAKIEHVAMRMGDLSEDSLQTILEIVENVRRLEGLDRPRPGG
;
A
#
# COMPACT_ATOMS: atom_id res chain seq x y z
N MET A 1 43.24 13.49 51.20
CA MET A 1 43.62 14.14 49.93
C MET A 1 43.52 13.08 48.87
N GLU A 2 42.35 13.00 48.22
CA GLU A 2 42.11 13.57 46.88
C GLU A 2 42.94 12.84 45.82
N ALA A 3 42.37 11.92 45.04
CA ALA A 3 41.44 12.10 43.90
C ALA A 3 42.16 12.19 42.55
N VAL A 4 41.48 11.64 41.53
CA VAL A 4 41.60 11.83 40.07
C VAL A 4 42.41 10.76 39.28
N GLY A 5 41.69 10.08 38.36
CA GLY A 5 42.17 9.10 37.35
C GLY A 5 42.91 9.74 36.15
N PRO A 6 43.11 9.02 35.01
CA PRO A 6 42.04 8.60 34.08
C PRO A 6 42.19 7.15 33.53
N LEU A 7 41.08 6.43 33.27
CA LEU A 7 40.43 6.20 31.96
C LEU A 7 41.33 5.76 30.80
N GLY A 8 41.33 4.44 30.54
CA GLY A 8 41.73 3.82 29.28
C GLY A 8 40.60 2.90 28.78
N MET A 9 39.97 3.31 27.69
CA MET A 9 38.91 2.59 26.97
C MET A 9 39.51 1.49 26.10
N GLY A 10 38.99 0.27 26.21
CA GLY A 10 39.22 -0.85 25.29
C GLY A 10 38.04 -1.79 25.38
N GLY A 11 37.11 -1.65 24.43
CA GLY A 11 35.84 -2.36 24.42
C GLY A 11 35.93 -3.76 23.85
N ASP A 12 35.35 -4.72 24.56
CA ASP A 12 34.89 -6.01 24.04
C ASP A 12 33.40 -6.11 24.35
N HIS A 13 32.56 -5.61 23.44
CA HIS A 13 31.13 -5.90 23.47
C HIS A 13 30.88 -7.21 22.71
N VAL A 14 30.86 -8.28 23.52
CA VAL A 14 30.32 -9.59 23.20
C VAL A 14 28.84 -9.43 22.82
N TYR A 15 28.49 -9.79 21.58
CA TYR A 15 27.09 -10.04 21.19
C TYR A 15 26.59 -11.31 21.88
N PRO A 16 25.51 -11.28 22.69
CA PRO A 16 24.93 -12.50 23.22
C PRO A 16 24.16 -13.24 22.11
N GLY A 17 24.38 -14.55 22.09
CA GLY A 17 23.85 -15.48 21.11
C GLY A 17 22.34 -15.62 21.14
N ARG A 18 21.77 -15.79 19.95
CA ARG A 18 20.37 -16.13 19.72
C ARG A 18 20.21 -17.64 19.87
N VAL A 19 19.62 -18.08 20.97
CA VAL A 19 19.25 -19.50 21.19
C VAL A 19 17.74 -19.66 20.98
N GLY A 20 17.40 -20.42 19.94
CA GLY A 20 16.21 -21.27 19.81
C GLY A 20 14.84 -20.63 19.57
N ASP A 21 14.19 -20.98 18.45
CA ASP A 21 12.91 -21.71 18.48
C ASP A 21 12.53 -22.22 17.08
N GLY A 22 12.20 -23.51 17.00
CA GLY A 22 11.81 -24.23 15.80
C GLY A 22 10.37 -23.96 15.38
N ARG A 23 10.06 -22.74 14.95
CA ARG A 23 8.76 -22.42 14.34
C ARG A 23 8.77 -22.70 12.84
N ARG A 24 8.33 -23.90 12.49
CA ARG A 24 7.92 -24.30 11.15
C ARG A 24 6.88 -23.30 10.60
N GLY A 25 7.21 -22.63 9.49
CA GLY A 25 6.22 -22.10 8.54
C GLY A 25 5.75 -20.65 8.68
N MET A 26 6.37 -19.80 9.51
CA MET A 26 6.00 -18.38 9.58
C MET A 26 6.43 -17.64 8.31
N ARG A 27 5.45 -17.19 7.52
CA ARG A 27 5.67 -16.15 6.50
C ARG A 27 6.25 -14.94 7.24
N LEU A 28 7.45 -14.51 6.87
CA LEU A 28 7.97 -13.22 7.31
C LEU A 28 6.98 -12.15 6.82
N TRP A 29 6.25 -11.52 7.74
CA TRP A 29 5.29 -10.48 7.43
C TRP A 29 6.01 -9.19 7.08
N THR A 30 6.48 -9.09 5.84
CA THR A 30 7.04 -7.86 5.31
C THR A 30 5.95 -6.78 5.23
N LEU A 31 6.34 -5.50 5.23
CA LEU A 31 5.39 -4.39 5.03
C LEU A 31 4.51 -4.57 3.77
N PRO A 32 5.06 -4.93 2.58
CA PRO A 32 4.25 -5.26 1.42
C PRO A 32 3.20 -6.35 1.71
N SER A 33 3.58 -7.45 2.35
CA SER A 33 2.65 -8.55 2.67
C SER A 33 1.58 -8.15 3.69
N ARG A 34 1.92 -7.29 4.66
CA ARG A 34 0.97 -6.70 5.61
C ARG A 34 -0.05 -5.83 4.88
N LEU A 35 0.41 -4.96 3.97
CA LEU A 35 -0.49 -4.13 3.16
C LEU A 35 -1.38 -4.98 2.24
N GLU A 36 -0.82 -5.96 1.53
CA GLU A 36 -1.59 -6.88 0.69
C GLU A 36 -2.69 -7.61 1.49
N HIS A 37 -2.40 -8.01 2.72
CA HIS A 37 -3.37 -8.64 3.61
C HIS A 37 -4.52 -7.69 3.95
N LEU A 38 -4.23 -6.44 4.33
CA LEU A 38 -5.27 -5.43 4.63
C LEU A 38 -6.18 -5.17 3.42
N PHE A 39 -5.58 -4.87 2.26
CA PHE A 39 -6.34 -4.62 1.02
C PHE A 39 -7.15 -5.85 0.56
N GLY A 40 -6.72 -7.07 0.89
CA GLY A 40 -7.40 -8.31 0.53
C GLY A 40 -8.48 -8.77 1.52
N THR A 41 -8.39 -8.38 2.79
CA THR A 41 -9.29 -8.85 3.86
C THR A 41 -10.32 -7.82 4.26
N VAL A 42 -9.93 -6.56 4.38
CA VAL A 42 -10.84 -5.45 4.67
C VAL A 42 -11.50 -5.04 3.37
N VAL A 43 -12.81 -5.30 3.27
CA VAL A 43 -13.61 -5.02 2.07
C VAL A 43 -14.71 -4.02 2.41
N LYS A 44 -15.15 -3.29 1.38
CA LYS A 44 -16.29 -2.37 1.48
C LYS A 44 -17.56 -3.12 1.89
N PRO A 45 -18.60 -2.42 2.37
CA PRO A 45 -19.92 -3.03 2.61
C PRO A 45 -20.51 -3.74 1.39
N SER A 46 -20.13 -3.33 0.17
CA SER A 46 -20.49 -4.00 -1.08
C SER A 46 -19.77 -5.32 -1.34
N GLY A 47 -18.75 -5.66 -0.53
CA GLY A 47 -17.86 -6.80 -0.74
C GLY A 47 -16.69 -6.53 -1.69
N ALA A 48 -16.63 -5.34 -2.31
CA ALA A 48 -15.52 -4.97 -3.18
C ALA A 48 -14.26 -4.61 -2.37
N GLN A 49 -13.08 -4.93 -2.91
CA GLN A 49 -11.80 -4.51 -2.35
C GLN A 49 -11.63 -2.99 -2.42
N HIS A 50 -10.89 -2.43 -1.47
CA HIS A 50 -10.42 -1.06 -1.54
C HIS A 50 -9.36 -0.92 -2.64
N THR A 51 -9.38 0.18 -3.37
CA THR A 51 -8.34 0.47 -4.35
C THR A 51 -7.29 1.39 -3.75
N VAL A 52 -6.11 1.42 -4.36
CA VAL A 52 -4.99 2.22 -3.86
C VAL A 52 -5.26 3.72 -4.02
N GLU A 53 -6.02 4.08 -5.05
CA GLU A 53 -6.47 5.44 -5.33
C GLU A 53 -7.43 5.92 -4.24
N GLU A 54 -8.40 5.11 -3.85
CA GLU A 54 -9.34 5.45 -2.78
C GLU A 54 -8.63 5.69 -1.44
N VAL A 55 -7.63 4.85 -1.12
CA VAL A 55 -6.82 5.04 0.09
C VAL A 55 -6.01 6.32 0.01
N ALA A 56 -5.35 6.60 -1.13
CA ALA A 56 -4.60 7.83 -1.31
C ALA A 56 -5.50 9.07 -1.19
N ASP A 57 -6.66 9.07 -1.83
CA ASP A 57 -7.63 10.17 -1.77
C ASP A 57 -8.14 10.40 -0.35
N TRP A 58 -8.41 9.32 0.40
CA TRP A 58 -8.82 9.42 1.80
C TRP A 58 -7.72 10.03 2.67
N ILE A 59 -6.47 9.57 2.54
CA ILE A 59 -5.33 10.08 3.30
C ILE A 59 -5.10 11.57 2.98
N ASN A 60 -5.07 11.92 1.69
CA ASN A 60 -4.89 13.30 1.25
C ASN A 60 -6.02 14.21 1.74
N GLY A 61 -7.27 13.70 1.76
CA GLY A 61 -8.44 14.42 2.26
C GLY A 61 -8.36 14.79 3.76
N ARG A 62 -7.55 14.07 4.55
CA ARG A 62 -7.30 14.40 5.96
C ARG A 62 -6.22 15.48 6.14
N GLY A 63 -5.39 15.71 5.12
CA GLY A 63 -4.36 16.76 5.10
C GLY A 63 -3.20 16.56 6.07
N THR A 64 -3.01 15.35 6.62
CA THR A 64 -1.90 15.04 7.54
C THR A 64 -0.61 14.66 6.82
N VAL A 65 -0.72 14.03 5.65
CA VAL A 65 0.39 13.70 4.76
C VAL A 65 -0.12 13.72 3.32
N GLU A 66 0.73 14.18 2.40
CA GLU A 66 0.47 14.06 0.97
C GLU A 66 1.06 12.75 0.45
N VAL A 67 0.22 11.92 -0.16
CA VAL A 67 0.59 10.61 -0.68
C VAL A 67 -0.01 10.40 -2.06
N SER A 68 0.83 9.97 -3.01
CA SER A 68 0.32 9.55 -4.31
C SER A 68 -0.10 8.07 -4.28
N ALA A 69 -1.08 7.72 -5.11
CA ALA A 69 -1.43 6.31 -5.34
C ALA A 69 -0.23 5.51 -5.90
N ALA A 70 0.68 6.15 -6.63
CA ALA A 70 1.92 5.53 -7.11
C ALA A 70 2.81 5.11 -5.94
N TYR A 71 2.97 5.96 -4.92
CA TYR A 71 3.77 5.61 -3.74
C TYR A 71 3.16 4.45 -2.97
N LEU A 72 1.85 4.46 -2.74
CA LEU A 72 1.17 3.32 -2.10
C LEU A 72 1.34 2.03 -2.93
N ARG A 73 1.18 2.06 -4.26
CA ARG A 73 1.44 0.89 -5.11
C ARG A 73 2.88 0.39 -4.98
N CYS A 74 3.85 1.29 -4.82
CA CYS A 74 5.22 0.91 -4.53
C CYS A 74 5.33 0.20 -3.18
N LEU A 75 4.65 0.68 -2.13
CA LEU A 75 4.67 0.01 -0.83
C LEU A 75 4.03 -1.39 -0.87
N LEU A 76 3.02 -1.62 -1.73
CA LEU A 76 2.43 -2.94 -1.93
C LEU A 76 3.33 -3.87 -2.76
N ALA A 77 4.16 -3.34 -3.66
CA ALA A 77 4.99 -4.17 -4.53
C ALA A 77 6.21 -4.73 -3.77
N PRO A 78 6.46 -6.06 -3.79
CA PRO A 78 7.60 -6.64 -3.11
C PRO A 78 8.92 -6.08 -3.65
N ARG A 79 9.83 -5.71 -2.75
CA ARG A 79 11.16 -5.23 -3.10
C ARG A 79 12.00 -6.43 -3.58
N SER A 80 12.05 -6.65 -4.88
CA SER A 80 12.94 -7.65 -5.49
C SER A 80 14.40 -7.22 -5.31
N GLY A 81 15.08 -7.71 -4.27
CA GLY A 81 16.48 -7.34 -4.02
C GLY A 81 17.17 -7.93 -2.80
N ALA A 82 16.45 -8.51 -1.84
CA ALA A 82 17.06 -9.14 -0.65
C ALA A 82 17.73 -10.48 -1.00
N GLY A 83 18.87 -10.47 -1.68
CA GLY A 83 19.64 -11.68 -1.94
C GLY A 83 20.61 -11.68 -3.14
N ARG A 84 20.70 -10.61 -3.93
CA ARG A 84 21.74 -10.51 -4.97
C ARG A 84 22.88 -9.60 -4.52
N PRO A 85 24.13 -10.09 -4.42
CA PRO A 85 25.26 -9.21 -4.22
C PRO A 85 25.53 -8.41 -5.52
N ALA A 86 25.87 -7.12 -5.37
CA ALA A 86 26.42 -6.18 -6.38
C ALA A 86 25.50 -5.14 -7.07
N VAL A 87 24.20 -5.02 -6.80
CA VAL A 87 23.37 -3.91 -7.33
C VAL A 87 23.13 -2.86 -6.24
N SER A 88 23.37 -1.58 -6.53
CA SER A 88 23.22 -0.50 -5.53
C SER A 88 21.77 -0.39 -5.04
N ALA A 89 21.57 0.00 -3.77
CA ALA A 89 20.24 0.18 -3.19
C ALA A 89 19.40 1.18 -3.99
N LEU A 90 20.03 2.26 -4.47
CA LEU A 90 19.40 3.23 -5.37
C LEU A 90 18.87 2.56 -6.65
N ALA A 91 19.67 1.71 -7.29
CA ALA A 91 19.28 1.03 -8.51
C ALA A 91 18.09 0.07 -8.29
N VAL A 92 18.08 -0.66 -7.17
CA VAL A 92 16.96 -1.53 -6.79
C VAL A 92 15.68 -0.71 -6.64
N ARG A 93 15.74 0.39 -5.88
CA ARG A 93 14.59 1.26 -5.61
C ARG A 93 14.09 1.97 -6.87
N LEU A 94 15.00 2.45 -7.71
CA LEU A 94 14.66 3.08 -8.99
C LEU A 94 13.99 2.08 -9.94
N ASN A 95 14.54 0.86 -10.09
CA ASN A 95 13.91 -0.16 -10.94
C ASN A 95 12.51 -0.53 -10.44
N HIS A 96 12.34 -0.61 -9.13
CA HIS A 96 11.04 -0.88 -8.53
C HIS A 96 10.02 0.23 -8.85
N LEU A 97 10.41 1.52 -8.88
CA LEU A 97 9.52 2.60 -9.35
C LEU A 97 9.14 2.45 -10.83
N PHE A 98 10.09 2.08 -11.69
CA PHE A 98 9.81 1.82 -13.11
C PHE A 98 8.85 0.63 -13.33
N ASP A 99 8.82 -0.32 -12.39
CA ASP A 99 7.92 -1.46 -12.42
C ASP A 99 6.54 -1.17 -11.84
N ALA A 100 6.47 -0.41 -10.75
CA ALA A 100 5.23 -0.07 -10.07
C ALA A 100 4.44 1.04 -10.77
N VAL A 101 5.11 2.01 -11.37
CA VAL A 101 4.48 3.18 -12.01
C VAL A 101 4.42 2.98 -13.52
N ARG A 102 3.19 2.77 -14.03
CA ARG A 102 2.91 2.58 -15.45
C ARG A 102 2.26 3.82 -16.05
N ARG A 103 2.42 3.97 -17.35
CA ARG A 103 1.74 4.98 -18.15
C ARG A 103 0.22 4.74 -18.15
N PRO A 104 -0.60 5.75 -18.53
CA PRO A 104 -2.05 5.57 -18.69
C PRO A 104 -2.44 4.46 -19.67
N ASP A 105 -1.58 4.15 -20.65
CA ASP A 105 -1.77 3.06 -21.61
C ASP A 105 -1.28 1.69 -21.07
N GLY A 106 -0.89 1.61 -19.80
CA GLY A 106 -0.41 0.41 -19.12
C GLY A 106 1.05 0.04 -19.41
N LYS A 107 1.73 0.75 -20.31
CA LYS A 107 3.13 0.45 -20.67
C LYS A 107 4.11 1.01 -19.63
N ALA A 108 5.29 0.40 -19.58
CA ALA A 108 6.42 0.93 -18.82
C ALA A 108 6.90 2.27 -19.40
N PHE A 109 7.35 3.18 -18.54
CA PHE A 109 8.06 4.37 -18.99
C PHE A 109 9.45 4.01 -19.52
N SER A 110 9.87 4.67 -20.60
CA SER A 110 11.24 4.57 -21.10
C SER A 110 12.19 5.46 -20.31
N ASN A 111 13.50 5.16 -20.33
CA ASN A 111 14.48 6.01 -19.66
C ASN A 111 14.51 7.43 -20.25
N ASP A 112 14.33 7.57 -21.57
CA ASP A 112 14.33 8.88 -22.23
C ASP A 112 13.08 9.69 -21.87
N GLU A 113 11.93 9.03 -21.73
CA GLU A 113 10.69 9.69 -21.28
C GLU A 113 10.84 10.26 -19.86
N VAL A 114 11.37 9.45 -18.94
CA VAL A 114 11.62 9.90 -17.56
C VAL A 114 12.69 10.98 -17.52
N ALA A 115 13.79 10.82 -18.27
CA ALA A 115 14.85 11.83 -18.32
C ALA A 115 14.36 13.17 -18.86
N ALA A 116 13.55 13.15 -19.92
CA ALA A 116 12.94 14.34 -20.48
C ALA A 116 11.99 14.99 -19.49
N ALA A 117 11.17 14.20 -18.77
CA ALA A 117 10.27 14.73 -17.76
C ALA A 117 11.01 15.40 -16.59
N VAL A 118 12.07 14.77 -16.09
CA VAL A 118 12.92 15.30 -15.02
C VAL A 118 13.65 16.58 -15.46
N SER A 119 14.12 16.61 -16.72
CA SER A 119 14.88 17.76 -17.26
C SER A 119 14.01 18.96 -17.65
N ARG A 120 12.69 18.82 -17.71
CA ARG A 120 11.76 19.96 -17.87
C ARG A 120 11.72 20.87 -16.64
N ARG A 121 12.33 20.46 -15.54
CA ARG A 121 12.37 21.20 -14.28
C ARG A 121 13.60 22.11 -14.21
N ASP A 122 13.44 23.30 -13.65
CA ASP A 122 14.49 24.31 -13.62
C ASP A 122 15.80 23.82 -12.96
N GLY A 123 16.89 23.93 -13.71
CA GLY A 123 18.24 23.64 -13.23
C GLY A 123 18.56 22.15 -13.05
N VAL A 124 17.81 21.26 -13.69
CA VAL A 124 18.08 19.81 -13.75
C VAL A 124 18.34 19.40 -15.20
N SER A 125 19.50 18.79 -15.46
CA SER A 125 19.79 18.15 -16.75
C SER A 125 20.13 16.70 -16.48
N THR A 126 19.32 15.78 -16.97
CA THR A 126 19.56 14.33 -16.92
C THR A 126 19.32 13.71 -18.29
N SER A 127 19.88 12.53 -18.54
CA SER A 127 19.74 11.81 -19.81
C SER A 127 19.24 10.39 -19.59
N GLY A 128 18.58 9.81 -20.60
CA GLY A 128 18.12 8.42 -20.51
C GLY A 128 19.28 7.43 -20.37
N SER A 129 20.45 7.73 -20.95
CA SER A 129 21.67 6.96 -20.74
C SER A 129 22.15 7.03 -19.28
N TYR A 130 22.10 8.21 -18.66
CA TYR A 130 22.46 8.34 -17.24
C TYR A 130 21.50 7.54 -16.35
N LEU A 131 20.18 7.62 -16.59
CA LEU A 131 19.19 6.80 -15.90
C LEU A 131 19.43 5.30 -16.11
N TRP A 132 19.79 4.88 -17.32
CA TRP A 132 20.13 3.49 -17.60
C TRP A 132 21.30 3.00 -16.74
N TYR A 133 22.39 3.78 -16.66
CA TYR A 133 23.52 3.46 -15.78
C TYR A 133 23.14 3.42 -14.31
N MET A 134 22.28 4.35 -13.86
CA MET A 134 21.79 4.35 -12.48
C MET A 134 20.95 3.11 -12.17
N ARG A 135 20.09 2.68 -13.10
CA ARG A 135 19.28 1.47 -12.97
C ARG A 135 20.11 0.18 -12.94
N ARG A 136 21.33 0.18 -13.49
CA ARG A 136 22.27 -0.95 -13.37
C ARG A 136 23.15 -0.89 -12.12
N GLY A 137 23.11 0.20 -11.36
CA GLY A 137 23.96 0.42 -10.19
C GLY A 137 25.38 0.89 -10.52
N GLU A 138 25.66 1.25 -11.77
CA GLU A 138 26.98 1.72 -12.19
C GLU A 138 27.20 3.22 -11.91
N ARG A 139 26.11 3.93 -11.64
CA ARG A 139 26.09 5.31 -11.17
C ARG A 139 25.12 5.39 -10.00
N ASP A 140 25.61 5.43 -8.78
CA ASP A 140 24.79 5.37 -7.56
C ASP A 140 24.82 6.67 -6.75
N ASN A 141 25.58 7.68 -7.20
CA ASN A 141 25.69 9.00 -6.57
C ASN A 141 25.14 10.13 -7.46
N PRO A 142 23.81 10.21 -7.68
CA PRO A 142 23.19 11.32 -8.37
C PRO A 142 23.16 12.59 -7.52
N LYS A 143 23.12 13.75 -8.19
CA LYS A 143 22.88 15.03 -7.53
C LYS A 143 21.47 15.04 -6.92
N MET A 144 21.31 15.72 -5.78
CA MET A 144 20.02 15.83 -5.07
C MET A 144 18.89 16.29 -6.01
N LYS A 145 19.14 17.29 -6.87
CA LYS A 145 18.14 17.76 -7.84
C LYS A 145 17.61 16.69 -8.80
N VAL A 146 18.44 15.70 -9.16
CA VAL A 146 17.99 14.57 -9.99
C VAL A 146 17.09 13.65 -9.17
N ILE A 147 17.43 13.41 -7.91
CA ILE A 147 16.57 12.64 -6.98
C ILE A 147 15.23 13.32 -6.78
N GLU A 148 15.20 14.63 -6.50
CA GLU A 148 13.96 15.40 -6.37
C GLU A 148 13.11 15.36 -7.65
N GLY A 149 13.75 15.48 -8.82
CA GLY A 149 13.04 15.34 -10.09
C GLY A 149 12.43 13.96 -10.31
N LEU A 150 13.16 12.89 -9.94
CA LEU A 150 12.66 11.52 -10.02
C LEU A 150 11.54 11.26 -9.01
N ALA A 151 11.71 11.72 -7.78
CA ALA A 151 10.74 11.61 -6.69
C ALA A 151 9.39 12.18 -7.14
N ASP A 152 9.40 13.40 -7.66
CA ASP A 152 8.18 14.07 -8.11
C ASP A 152 7.59 13.42 -9.36
N PHE A 153 8.42 12.97 -10.30
CA PHE A 153 7.93 12.24 -11.47
C PHE A 153 7.18 10.96 -11.08
N PHE A 154 7.70 10.20 -10.12
CA PHE A 154 7.10 8.95 -9.66
C PHE A 154 6.08 9.15 -8.53
N GLY A 155 5.92 10.37 -8.02
CA GLY A 155 5.02 10.70 -6.92
C GLY A 155 5.43 10.10 -5.58
N VAL A 156 6.73 9.90 -5.32
CA VAL A 156 7.26 9.36 -4.06
C VAL A 156 8.05 10.43 -3.31
N PRO A 157 8.17 10.38 -1.97
CA PRO A 157 9.04 11.32 -1.25
C PRO A 157 10.51 11.11 -1.63
N PRO A 158 11.36 12.17 -1.69
CA PRO A 158 12.79 12.01 -2.01
C PRO A 158 13.53 11.02 -1.09
N GLY A 159 13.12 10.94 0.18
CA GLY A 159 13.64 9.96 1.15
C GLY A 159 13.46 8.50 0.73
N TYR A 160 12.49 8.20 -0.15
CA TYR A 160 12.26 6.85 -0.68
C TYR A 160 13.52 6.22 -1.28
N PHE A 161 14.40 7.01 -1.90
CA PHE A 161 15.61 6.51 -2.54
C PHE A 161 16.71 6.12 -1.55
N PHE A 162 16.57 6.49 -0.28
CA PHE A 162 17.60 6.31 0.76
C PHE A 162 17.12 5.42 1.90
N ASP A 163 15.88 5.61 2.36
CA ASP A 163 15.30 4.91 3.49
C ASP A 163 14.44 3.72 3.04
N ASP A 164 14.49 2.63 3.82
CA ASP A 164 13.67 1.45 3.56
C ASP A 164 12.28 1.53 4.19
N GLU A 165 12.10 2.40 5.18
CA GLU A 165 10.86 2.54 5.92
C GLU A 165 10.06 3.76 5.42
N PRO A 166 8.75 3.63 5.14
CA PRO A 166 7.92 4.78 4.85
C PRO A 166 7.81 5.71 6.07
N PRO A 167 7.43 6.98 5.87
CA PRO A 167 7.19 7.90 6.99
C PRO A 167 6.18 7.30 7.98
N ALA A 168 6.48 7.35 9.28
CA ALA A 168 5.61 6.80 10.32
C ALA A 168 4.18 7.39 10.29
N VAL A 169 4.07 8.66 9.90
CA VAL A 169 2.76 9.33 9.69
C VAL A 169 1.95 8.62 8.62
N LEU A 170 2.56 8.21 7.51
CA LEU A 170 1.87 7.48 6.45
C LEU A 170 1.37 6.12 6.94
N LEU A 171 2.18 5.38 7.68
CA LEU A 171 1.75 4.11 8.28
C LEU A 171 0.58 4.30 9.25
N GLY A 172 0.61 5.38 10.03
CA GLY A 172 -0.50 5.76 10.92
C GLY A 172 -1.81 6.01 10.17
N GLU A 173 -1.76 6.74 9.05
CA GLU A 173 -2.94 7.03 8.23
C GLU A 173 -3.48 5.77 7.53
N VAL A 174 -2.59 4.92 7.02
CA VAL A 174 -3.00 3.62 6.45
C VAL A 174 -3.63 2.74 7.52
N ALA A 175 -3.05 2.69 8.73
CA ALA A 175 -3.62 1.94 9.85
C ALA A 175 -5.04 2.44 10.19
N ALA A 176 -5.21 3.77 10.27
CA ALA A 176 -6.49 4.39 10.54
C ALA A 176 -7.54 4.13 9.45
N PHE A 177 -7.14 4.10 8.17
CA PHE A 177 -8.05 3.77 7.07
C PHE A 177 -8.62 2.35 7.21
N PHE A 178 -7.76 1.39 7.54
CA PHE A 178 -8.13 -0.03 7.67
C PHE A 178 -8.65 -0.41 9.06
N ASP A 179 -8.79 0.55 9.97
CA ASP A 179 -9.19 0.36 11.36
C ASP A 179 -8.32 -0.68 12.09
N VAL A 180 -7.00 -0.60 11.89
CA VAL A 180 -6.02 -1.43 12.58
C VAL A 180 -5.09 -0.57 13.44
N PRO A 181 -4.57 -1.09 14.56
CA PRO A 181 -3.59 -0.35 15.34
C PRO A 181 -2.25 -0.24 14.59
N VAL A 182 -1.51 0.85 14.79
CA VAL A 182 -0.22 1.09 14.11
C VAL A 182 0.82 0.00 14.39
N CYS A 183 0.75 -0.67 15.54
CA CYS A 183 1.62 -1.81 15.86
C CYS A 183 1.48 -2.96 14.85
N TYR A 184 0.36 -3.04 14.11
CA TYR A 184 0.20 -3.96 12.99
C TYR A 184 1.32 -3.86 11.95
N PHE A 185 2.04 -2.74 11.84
CA PHE A 185 3.14 -2.56 10.89
C PHE A 185 4.54 -2.81 11.46
N HIS A 186 4.69 -2.89 12.79
CA HIS A 186 6.01 -2.95 13.44
C HIS A 186 6.20 -4.16 14.35
N ASP A 187 5.11 -4.80 14.79
CA ASP A 187 5.15 -5.94 15.70
C ASP A 187 4.67 -7.20 14.95
N ASP A 188 5.55 -8.20 14.81
CA ASP A 188 5.26 -9.47 14.10
C ASP A 188 4.23 -10.34 14.85
N GLU A 189 4.25 -10.33 16.17
CA GLU A 189 3.34 -11.13 17.00
C GLU A 189 1.94 -10.53 16.92
N GLN A 190 1.82 -9.23 17.17
CA GLN A 190 0.55 -8.53 17.07
C GLN A 190 -0.01 -8.53 15.65
N ALA A 191 0.84 -8.35 14.62
CA ALA A 191 0.40 -8.43 13.23
C ALA A 191 -0.20 -9.80 12.89
N THR A 192 0.40 -10.88 13.41
CA THR A 192 -0.11 -12.24 13.20
C THR A 192 -1.49 -12.41 13.84
N THR A 193 -1.66 -12.01 15.11
CA THR A 193 -2.94 -12.10 15.81
C THR A 193 -4.03 -11.28 15.12
N ILE A 194 -3.75 -10.01 14.81
CA ILE A 194 -4.70 -9.13 14.13
C ILE A 194 -5.06 -9.69 12.74
N ALA A 195 -4.08 -10.20 12.00
CA ALA A 195 -4.32 -10.77 10.69
C ALA A 195 -5.23 -12.01 10.73
N GLU A 196 -5.03 -12.88 11.71
CA GLU A 196 -5.89 -14.06 11.92
C GLU A 196 -7.32 -13.65 12.25
N GLU A 197 -7.51 -12.69 13.15
CA GLU A 197 -8.81 -12.15 13.53
C GLU A 197 -9.53 -11.50 12.33
N LEU A 198 -8.84 -10.63 11.58
CA LEU A 198 -9.39 -10.00 10.37
C LEU A 198 -9.79 -11.04 9.32
N THR A 199 -9.00 -12.11 9.16
CA THR A 199 -9.29 -13.18 8.21
C THR A 199 -10.53 -13.98 8.63
N GLN A 200 -10.70 -14.24 9.93
CA GLN A 200 -11.90 -14.90 10.45
C GLN A 200 -13.14 -14.02 10.23
N LEU A 201 -13.07 -12.73 10.57
CA LEU A 201 -14.15 -11.78 10.35
C LEU A 201 -14.52 -11.64 8.88
N ALA A 202 -13.53 -11.54 7.98
CA ALA A 202 -13.75 -11.48 6.54
C ALA A 202 -14.44 -12.75 6.02
N THR A 203 -14.07 -13.92 6.53
CA THR A 203 -14.69 -15.20 6.16
C THR A 203 -16.16 -15.24 6.57
N LEU A 204 -16.48 -14.83 7.80
CA LEU A 204 -17.85 -14.73 8.28
C LEU A 204 -18.67 -13.71 7.48
N ALA A 205 -18.09 -12.54 7.18
CA ALA A 205 -18.73 -11.50 6.39
C ALA A 205 -19.05 -11.97 4.97
N ARG A 206 -18.10 -12.64 4.29
CA ARG A 206 -18.32 -13.25 2.97
C ARG A 206 -19.42 -14.31 3.01
N GLY A 207 -19.44 -15.17 4.03
CA GLY A 207 -20.50 -16.16 4.21
C GLY A 207 -21.91 -15.54 4.29
N ARG A 208 -22.05 -14.44 5.05
CA ARG A 208 -23.32 -13.68 5.11
C ARG A 208 -23.67 -13.02 3.77
N ALA A 209 -22.69 -12.48 3.05
CA ALA A 209 -22.90 -11.89 1.74
C ALA A 209 -23.41 -12.93 0.72
N THR A 210 -22.78 -14.11 0.65
CA THR A 210 -23.23 -15.23 -0.19
C THR A 210 -24.66 -15.65 0.13
N GLN A 211 -25.01 -15.74 1.42
CA GLN A 211 -26.38 -16.06 1.84
C GLN A 211 -27.39 -14.99 1.41
N THR A 212 -26.99 -13.72 1.41
CA THR A 212 -27.84 -12.59 1.00
C THR A 212 -28.07 -12.61 -0.50
N VAL A 213 -27.03 -12.86 -1.31
CA VAL A 213 -27.13 -12.99 -2.77
C VAL A 213 -28.05 -14.15 -3.15
N ALA A 214 -27.88 -15.32 -2.53
CA ALA A 214 -28.75 -16.48 -2.79
C ALA A 214 -30.23 -16.21 -2.46
N LYS A 215 -30.51 -15.42 -1.42
CA LYS A 215 -31.88 -14.99 -1.10
C LYS A 215 -32.45 -14.06 -2.18
N ILE A 216 -31.65 -13.12 -2.68
CA ILE A 216 -32.06 -12.20 -3.75
C ILE A 216 -32.33 -12.97 -5.05
N GLU A 217 -31.45 -13.88 -5.44
CA GLU A 217 -31.65 -14.74 -6.62
C GLU A 217 -32.93 -15.55 -6.52
N HIS A 218 -33.20 -16.14 -5.35
CA HIS A 218 -34.43 -16.92 -5.13
C HIS A 218 -35.70 -16.05 -5.24
N VAL A 219 -35.65 -14.79 -4.79
CA VAL A 219 -36.74 -13.82 -5.00
C VAL A 219 -36.87 -13.46 -6.48
N ALA A 220 -35.77 -13.17 -7.16
CA ALA A 220 -35.75 -12.83 -8.58
C ALA A 220 -36.31 -13.97 -9.46
N MET A 221 -35.97 -15.23 -9.17
CA MET A 221 -36.53 -16.39 -9.86
C MET A 221 -38.06 -16.45 -9.72
N ARG A 222 -38.59 -16.13 -8.53
CA ARG A 222 -40.05 -16.11 -8.30
C ARG A 222 -40.75 -14.93 -8.95
N MET A 223 -40.03 -13.83 -9.14
CA MET A 223 -40.55 -12.66 -9.84
C MET A 223 -40.73 -12.91 -11.33
N GLY A 224 -39.94 -13.81 -11.93
CA GLY A 224 -40.03 -14.14 -13.37
C GLY A 224 -41.38 -14.71 -13.81
N ASP A 225 -42.17 -15.25 -12.88
CA ASP A 225 -43.50 -15.82 -13.15
C ASP A 225 -44.64 -14.78 -12.98
N LEU A 226 -44.33 -13.55 -12.60
CA LEU A 226 -45.31 -12.51 -12.30
C LEU A 226 -45.69 -11.68 -13.54
N SER A 227 -46.90 -11.11 -13.53
CA SER A 227 -47.31 -10.11 -14.52
C SER A 227 -46.55 -8.78 -14.33
N GLU A 228 -46.46 -7.99 -15.40
CA GLU A 228 -45.82 -6.66 -15.36
C GLU A 228 -46.44 -5.75 -14.28
N ASP A 229 -47.76 -5.72 -14.14
CA ASP A 229 -48.46 -4.94 -13.11
C ASP A 229 -48.06 -5.35 -11.68
N SER A 230 -47.87 -6.65 -11.46
CA SER A 230 -47.47 -7.18 -10.15
C SER A 230 -46.00 -6.88 -9.86
N LEU A 231 -45.13 -6.97 -10.87
CA LEU A 231 -43.73 -6.57 -10.77
C LEU A 231 -43.59 -5.08 -10.42
N GLN A 232 -44.39 -4.23 -11.07
CA GLN A 232 -44.42 -2.80 -10.79
C GLN A 232 -44.81 -2.51 -9.34
N THR A 233 -45.83 -3.21 -8.83
CA THR A 233 -46.24 -3.08 -7.42
C THR A 233 -45.12 -3.48 -6.46
N ILE A 234 -44.39 -4.56 -6.73
CA ILE A 234 -43.28 -4.98 -5.88
C ILE A 234 -42.12 -3.98 -5.95
N LEU A 235 -41.81 -3.43 -7.13
CA LEU A 235 -40.81 -2.38 -7.28
C LEU A 235 -41.16 -1.15 -6.42
N GLU A 236 -42.43 -0.73 -6.42
CA GLU A 236 -42.88 0.38 -5.58
C GLU A 236 -42.71 0.10 -4.08
N ILE A 237 -42.99 -1.13 -3.64
CA ILE A 237 -42.74 -1.55 -2.25
C ILE A 237 -41.24 -1.51 -1.94
N VAL A 238 -40.39 -2.02 -2.83
CA VAL A 238 -38.93 -2.01 -2.65
C VAL A 238 -38.42 -0.58 -2.57
N GLU A 239 -38.85 0.32 -3.46
CA GLU A 239 -38.45 1.74 -3.43
C GLU A 239 -38.94 2.45 -2.16
N ASN A 240 -40.15 2.14 -1.69
CA ASN A 240 -40.63 2.68 -0.41
C ASN A 240 -39.78 2.20 0.78
N VAL A 241 -39.39 0.91 0.79
CA VAL A 241 -38.48 0.37 1.81
C VAL A 241 -37.10 1.03 1.71
N ARG A 242 -36.53 1.21 0.51
CA ARG A 242 -35.25 1.90 0.32
C ARG A 242 -35.28 3.33 0.88
N ARG A 243 -36.39 4.04 0.68
CA ARG A 243 -36.61 5.37 1.25
C ARG A 243 -36.67 5.36 2.77
N LEU A 244 -37.40 4.40 3.37
CA LEU A 244 -37.49 4.24 4.82
C LEU A 244 -36.12 3.90 5.45
N GLU A 245 -35.32 3.10 4.76
CA GLU A 245 -33.94 2.76 5.15
C GLU A 245 -32.93 3.88 4.83
N GLY A 246 -33.35 5.00 4.22
CA GLY A 246 -32.50 6.16 3.92
C GLY A 246 -31.47 5.92 2.80
N LEU A 247 -31.68 4.91 1.95
CA LEU A 247 -30.76 4.48 0.90
C LEU A 247 -30.82 5.33 -0.39
N ASP A 248 -31.70 6.33 -0.45
CA ASP A 248 -31.90 7.23 -1.60
C ASP A 248 -31.04 8.51 -1.56
N ARG A 249 -30.12 8.64 -0.60
CA ARG A 249 -29.20 9.79 -0.60
C ARG A 249 -28.15 9.62 -1.70
N PRO A 250 -27.99 10.58 -2.62
CA PRO A 250 -26.84 10.58 -3.51
C PRO A 250 -25.57 10.63 -2.65
N ARG A 251 -24.64 9.69 -2.87
CA ARG A 251 -23.31 9.77 -2.26
C ARG A 251 -22.66 11.09 -2.70
N PRO A 252 -22.05 11.87 -1.80
CA PRO A 252 -21.25 13.00 -2.22
C PRO A 252 -20.03 12.46 -3.01
N GLY A 253 -19.95 12.78 -4.30
CA GLY A 253 -18.78 12.50 -5.16
C GLY A 253 -18.98 11.46 -6.26
N GLY A 254 -19.98 11.65 -7.14
CA GLY A 254 -20.00 11.03 -8.47
C GLY A 254 -19.35 11.91 -9.51
#